data_AF-A0A241V5C4-F1
#
_entry.id   AF-A0A241V5C4-F1
#
_cell.length_a   1.000
_cell.length_b   1.000
_cell.length_c   1.000
_cell.angle_alpha   90.00
_cell.angle_beta   90.00
_cell.angle_gamma   90.00
#
_symmetry.space_group_name_H-M   'P 1'
#
loop_
_entity.id
_entity.type
_entity.pdbx_description
1 polymer ?
#
loop_
_entity_poly.entity_id
_entity_poly.type
_entity_poly.pdbx_seq_one_letter_code
_entity_poly.pdbx_strand_id
1 'polypeptide(L)'
;MMTQCCELLAKKKLKVTFIESASSGYLAYRFSLTPFSGKILIGGLVCYDLNVKEKILKISPKLIAKYTPESIEITEELVKKAKNMFTSDIYVGCTGLLKPGGSETSEKPVGTFFIQFYTKTKYIITDVCVKERKQKN
;
A
#
# COMPACT_ATOMS: atom_id res chain seq x y z
N MET A 1 -10.10 -6.24 -16.22
CA MET A 1 -9.87 -5.21 -15.19
C MET A 1 -8.38 -4.97 -14.90
N MET A 2 -7.61 -5.91 -14.32
CA MET A 2 -6.17 -5.71 -14.00
C MET A 2 -5.30 -5.46 -15.25
N THR A 3 -5.41 -6.33 -16.26
CA THR A 3 -4.64 -6.21 -17.51
C THR A 3 -4.91 -4.90 -18.23
N GLN A 4 -6.16 -4.41 -18.22
CA GLN A 4 -6.53 -3.12 -18.81
C GLN A 4 -5.88 -1.94 -18.07
N CYS A 5 -5.78 -2.01 -16.73
CA CYS A 5 -5.04 -1.01 -15.95
C CYS A 5 -3.55 -1.01 -16.32
N CYS A 6 -2.92 -2.18 -16.37
CA CYS A 6 -1.51 -2.33 -16.74
C CYS A 6 -1.23 -1.85 -18.17
N GLU A 7 -2.13 -2.15 -19.10
CA GLU A 7 -2.07 -1.67 -20.49
C GLU A 7 -2.17 -0.14 -20.56
N LEU A 8 -3.09 0.47 -19.81
CA LEU A 8 -3.27 1.92 -19.77
C LEU A 8 -2.02 2.62 -19.23
N LEU A 9 -1.41 2.10 -18.17
CA LEU A 9 -0.15 2.61 -17.63
C LEU A 9 0.97 2.51 -18.67
N ALA A 10 1.08 1.37 -19.36
CA ALA A 10 2.08 1.18 -20.41
C ALA A 10 1.88 2.15 -21.58
N LYS A 11 0.63 2.33 -22.05
CA LYS A 11 0.27 3.29 -23.10
C LYS A 11 0.64 4.73 -22.71
N LYS A 12 0.43 5.09 -21.44
CA LYS A 12 0.79 6.41 -20.89
C LYS A 12 2.25 6.54 -20.45
N LYS A 13 3.05 5.48 -20.59
CA LYS A 13 4.45 5.40 -20.13
C LYS A 13 4.61 5.73 -18.63
N LEU A 14 3.62 5.35 -17.83
CA LEU A 14 3.62 5.56 -16.38
C LEU A 14 4.19 4.35 -15.65
N LYS A 15 5.06 4.62 -14.70
CA LYS A 15 5.71 3.62 -13.83
C LYS A 15 5.07 3.60 -12.44
N VAL A 16 4.93 2.41 -11.87
CA VAL A 16 4.31 2.17 -10.56
C VAL A 16 5.25 1.41 -9.61
N THR A 17 5.21 1.79 -8.35
CA THR A 17 5.83 1.07 -7.21
C THR A 17 4.78 0.73 -6.17
N PHE A 18 4.88 -0.47 -5.58
CA PHE A 18 4.01 -0.91 -4.48
C PHE A 18 4.76 -1.00 -3.14
N ILE A 19 4.20 -0.41 -2.09
CA ILE A 19 4.67 -0.56 -0.70
C ILE A 19 3.57 -1.29 0.07
N GLU A 20 3.84 -2.55 0.41
CA GLU A 20 2.82 -3.50 0.83
C GLU A 20 3.08 -3.97 2.26
N SER A 21 2.14 -3.69 3.17
CA SER A 21 2.11 -4.37 4.47
C SER A 21 1.15 -5.56 4.38
N ALA A 22 -0.13 -5.36 4.65
CA ALA A 22 -1.10 -6.44 4.80
C ALA A 22 -1.32 -7.31 3.54
N SER A 23 -1.13 -6.76 2.33
CA SER A 23 -1.21 -7.53 1.08
C SER A 23 0.03 -8.38 0.77
N SER A 24 1.14 -8.17 1.49
CA SER A 24 2.34 -9.02 1.45
C SER A 24 2.91 -9.29 0.06
N GLY A 25 2.92 -8.29 -0.83
CA GLY A 25 3.49 -8.42 -2.18
C GLY A 25 2.47 -8.86 -3.25
N TYR A 26 1.21 -9.08 -2.85
CA TYR A 26 0.16 -9.50 -3.77
C TYR A 26 -0.04 -8.52 -4.93
N LEU A 27 0.00 -7.21 -4.72
CA LEU A 27 -0.20 -6.24 -5.79
C LEU A 27 0.94 -6.29 -6.82
N ALA A 28 2.19 -6.29 -6.34
CA ALA A 28 3.37 -6.43 -7.20
C ALA A 28 3.31 -7.75 -7.99
N TYR A 29 2.98 -8.86 -7.33
CA TYR A 29 2.80 -10.16 -7.98
C TYR A 29 1.74 -10.09 -9.09
N ARG A 30 0.56 -9.55 -8.81
CA ARG A 30 -0.53 -9.45 -9.79
C ARG A 30 -0.15 -8.61 -11.01
N PHE A 31 0.62 -7.54 -10.84
CA PHE A 31 1.13 -6.73 -11.95
C PHE A 31 2.23 -7.46 -12.74
N SER A 32 3.09 -8.22 -12.06
CA SER A 32 4.18 -8.98 -12.67
C SER A 32 3.71 -10.02 -13.69
N LEU A 33 2.52 -10.60 -13.47
CA LEU A 33 1.90 -11.59 -14.35
C LEU A 33 1.42 -11.02 -15.70
N THR A 34 1.39 -9.69 -15.85
CA THR A 34 0.91 -9.06 -17.09
C THR A 34 2.06 -8.90 -18.10
N PRO A 35 1.80 -8.96 -19.42
CA PRO A 35 2.84 -8.75 -20.44
C PRO A 35 3.39 -7.30 -20.45
N PHE A 36 2.77 -6.38 -19.71
CA PHE A 36 3.18 -4.99 -19.58
C PHE A 36 4.13 -4.76 -18.40
N SER A 37 4.34 -5.76 -17.54
CA SER A 37 5.07 -5.63 -16.27
C SER A 37 6.44 -4.98 -16.43
N GLY A 38 7.26 -5.43 -17.38
CA GLY A 38 8.59 -4.85 -17.64
C GLY A 38 8.59 -3.38 -18.08
N LYS A 39 7.44 -2.83 -18.52
CA LYS A 39 7.30 -1.42 -18.90
C LYS A 39 6.80 -0.53 -17.75
N ILE A 40 6.08 -1.11 -16.78
CA ILE A 40 5.31 -0.34 -15.78
C ILE A 40 5.76 -0.60 -14.35
N LEU A 41 6.16 -1.81 -14.00
CA LEU A 41 6.42 -2.19 -12.61
C LEU A 41 7.89 -1.93 -12.29
N ILE A 42 8.15 -0.97 -11.41
CA ILE A 42 9.51 -0.67 -10.94
C ILE A 42 9.94 -1.66 -9.86
N GLY A 43 8.99 -2.11 -9.04
CA GLY A 43 9.21 -3.02 -7.94
C GLY A 43 8.35 -2.63 -6.75
N GLY A 44 8.84 -2.96 -5.56
CA GLY A 44 8.15 -2.64 -4.33
C GLY A 44 8.91 -3.05 -3.09
N LEU A 45 8.34 -2.73 -1.94
CA LEU A 45 8.81 -3.17 -0.63
C LEU A 45 7.66 -3.81 0.12
N VAL A 46 7.87 -5.03 0.61
CA VAL A 46 6.99 -5.64 1.60
C VAL A 46 7.47 -5.21 2.98
N CYS A 47 6.64 -4.44 3.70
CA CYS A 47 6.94 -3.88 5.01
C CYS A 47 5.93 -4.36 6.06
N TYR A 48 5.71 -5.67 6.14
CA TYR A 48 4.76 -6.28 7.08
C TYR A 48 5.12 -5.98 8.54
N ASP A 49 6.37 -6.27 8.91
CA ASP A 49 6.88 -6.05 10.26
C ASP A 49 7.07 -4.56 10.58
N LEU A 50 6.82 -4.19 11.84
CA LEU A 50 6.96 -2.82 12.31
C LEU A 50 8.40 -2.30 12.16
N ASN A 51 9.40 -3.14 12.41
CA ASN A 51 10.80 -2.76 12.28
C ASN A 51 11.15 -2.37 10.84
N VAL A 52 10.49 -2.95 9.83
CA VAL A 52 10.72 -2.55 8.43
C VAL A 52 10.22 -1.13 8.20
N LYS A 53 9.04 -0.79 8.74
CA LYS A 53 8.48 0.57 8.66
C LYS A 53 9.40 1.60 9.34
N GLU A 54 9.96 1.26 10.50
CA GLU A 54 10.82 2.18 11.26
C GLU A 54 12.25 2.25 10.71
N LYS A 55 12.89 1.11 10.45
CA LYS A 55 14.33 1.06 10.12
C LYS A 55 14.60 1.26 8.63
N ILE A 56 13.75 0.73 7.75
CA ILE A 56 13.94 0.83 6.30
C ILE A 56 13.24 2.07 5.75
N LEU A 57 11.95 2.23 6.05
CA LEU A 57 11.18 3.39 5.58
C LEU A 57 11.39 4.65 6.43
N LYS A 58 12.07 4.56 7.58
CA LYS A 58 12.34 5.70 8.47
C LYS A 58 11.06 6.43 8.89
N ILE A 59 9.99 5.67 9.10
CA ILE A 59 8.75 6.20 9.69
C ILE A 59 8.98 6.42 11.18
N SER A 60 8.53 7.58 11.67
CA SER A 60 8.73 7.97 13.07
C SER A 60 8.01 7.02 14.02
N PRO A 61 8.70 6.44 15.02
CA PRO A 61 8.06 5.63 16.06
C PRO A 61 6.98 6.41 16.81
N LYS A 62 7.13 7.74 16.95
CA LYS A 62 6.10 8.61 17.58
C LYS A 62 4.81 8.64 16.76
N LEU A 63 4.91 8.61 15.43
CA LEU A 63 3.75 8.60 14.55
C LEU A 63 3.03 7.25 14.62
N ILE A 64 3.79 6.16 14.60
CA ILE A 64 3.28 4.79 14.78
C ILE A 64 2.59 4.66 16.14
N ALA A 65 3.18 5.14 17.23
CA ALA A 65 2.58 5.07 18.55
C ALA A 65 1.26 5.84 18.63
N LYS A 66 1.16 6.98 17.92
CA LYS A 66 -0.04 7.82 17.89
C LYS A 66 -1.19 7.22 17.06
N TYR A 67 -0.87 6.65 15.90
CA TYR A 67 -1.90 6.26 14.91
C TYR A 67 -2.03 4.75 14.69
N THR A 68 -1.10 3.95 15.23
CA THR A 68 -0.91 2.51 14.99
C THR A 68 -0.43 2.16 13.57
N PRO A 69 0.21 1.00 13.33
CA PRO A 69 0.74 0.63 12.01
C PRO A 69 -0.33 0.42 10.92
N GLU A 70 -1.56 0.10 11.32
CA GLU A 70 -2.71 -0.09 10.43
C GLU A 70 -3.58 1.18 10.43
N SER A 71 -3.08 2.28 9.88
CA SER A 71 -3.79 3.56 9.83
C SER A 71 -3.61 4.27 8.49
N ILE A 72 -4.48 5.25 8.21
CA ILE A 72 -4.36 6.11 7.03
C ILE A 72 -3.05 6.91 7.06
N GLU A 73 -2.67 7.47 8.20
CA GLU A 73 -1.46 8.30 8.37
C GLU A 73 -0.19 7.49 8.11
N ILE A 74 -0.14 6.24 8.59
CA ILE A 74 0.97 5.35 8.28
C ILE A 74 0.97 4.98 6.81
N THR A 75 -0.18 4.73 6.19
CA THR A 75 -0.27 4.44 4.75
C THR A 75 0.22 5.61 3.89
N GLU A 76 -0.08 6.84 4.29
CA GLU A 76 0.44 8.04 3.65
C GLU A 76 1.96 8.13 3.77
N GLU A 77 2.52 7.87 4.96
CA GLU A 77 3.96 7.85 5.15
C GLU A 77 4.63 6.72 4.33
N LEU A 78 4.00 5.54 4.19
CA LEU A 78 4.53 4.47 3.32
C LEU A 78 4.80 5.00 1.90
N VAL A 79 3.82 5.69 1.29
CA VAL A 79 4.00 6.22 -0.08
C VAL A 79 4.96 7.40 -0.15
N LYS A 80 4.97 8.28 0.86
CA LYS A 80 5.91 9.41 0.90
C LYS A 80 7.35 8.94 1.00
N LYS A 81 7.63 7.98 1.89
CA LYS A 81 8.97 7.43 2.12
C LYS A 81 9.45 6.57 0.94
N ALA A 82 8.53 5.92 0.21
CA ALA A 82 8.84 5.16 -1.01
C ALA A 82 9.64 5.96 -2.03
N LYS A 83 9.38 7.27 -2.15
CA LYS A 83 10.05 8.17 -3.09
C LYS A 83 11.56 8.29 -2.86
N ASN A 84 12.03 7.95 -1.66
CA ASN A 84 13.45 7.97 -1.32
C ASN A 84 14.18 6.72 -1.83
N MET A 85 13.44 5.67 -2.18
CA MET A 85 13.98 4.36 -2.60
C MET A 85 13.71 4.07 -4.07
N PHE A 86 12.59 4.54 -4.60
CA PHE A 86 12.12 4.23 -5.94
C PHE A 86 11.84 5.50 -6.74
N THR A 87 12.10 5.44 -8.04
CA THR A 87 11.69 6.47 -8.99
C THR A 87 10.52 5.95 -9.83
N SER A 88 9.31 6.36 -9.48
CA SER A 88 8.05 6.04 -10.17
C SER A 88 7.19 7.27 -10.39
N ASP A 89 6.20 7.15 -11.28
CA ASP A 89 5.17 8.16 -11.51
C ASP A 89 4.00 8.00 -10.53
N ILE A 90 3.77 6.76 -10.11
CA ILE A 90 2.71 6.34 -9.18
C ILE A 90 3.32 5.49 -8.07
N TYR A 91 2.97 5.79 -6.82
CA TYR A 91 3.32 5.01 -5.64
C TYR A 91 2.03 4.57 -4.97
N VAL A 92 1.92 3.28 -4.68
CA VAL A 92 0.74 2.71 -4.04
C VAL A 92 1.17 2.07 -2.73
N GLY A 93 0.63 2.55 -1.63
CA GLY A 93 0.91 2.04 -0.29
C GLY A 93 -0.33 1.37 0.26
N CYS A 94 -0.18 0.25 0.97
CA CYS A 94 -1.32 -0.33 1.68
C CYS A 94 -0.93 -0.99 3.00
N THR A 95 -1.85 -0.88 3.97
CA THR A 95 -1.79 -1.53 5.28
C THR A 95 -3.21 -1.88 5.71
N GLY A 96 -3.36 -2.70 6.75
CA GLY A 96 -4.68 -3.07 7.22
C GLY A 96 -4.63 -4.07 8.36
N LEU A 97 -5.70 -4.07 9.13
CA LEU A 97 -5.93 -5.00 10.23
C LEU A 97 -6.76 -6.17 9.70
N LEU A 98 -6.09 -7.16 9.09
CA LEU A 98 -6.75 -8.32 8.47
C LEU A 98 -6.96 -9.50 9.42
N LYS A 99 -6.44 -9.41 10.65
CA LYS A 99 -6.55 -10.42 11.71
C LYS A 99 -6.67 -9.71 13.06
N PRO A 100 -7.24 -10.35 14.10
CA PRO A 100 -7.26 -9.78 15.45
C PRO A 100 -5.86 -9.39 15.91
N GLY A 101 -5.74 -8.25 16.57
CA GLY A 101 -4.44 -7.71 16.98
C GLY A 101 -4.53 -6.47 17.86
N GLY A 102 -3.38 -6.00 18.35
CA GLY A 102 -3.30 -4.93 19.34
C GLY A 102 -3.71 -3.54 18.88
N SER A 103 -4.00 -3.34 17.59
CA SER A 103 -4.48 -2.07 17.04
C SER A 103 -5.99 -2.05 16.75
N GLU A 104 -6.71 -3.13 17.09
CA GLU A 104 -8.15 -3.23 16.92
C GLU A 104 -8.91 -2.26 17.83
N THR A 105 -9.88 -1.54 17.27
CA THR A 105 -10.81 -0.69 18.01
C THR A 105 -12.22 -0.82 17.43
N SER A 106 -13.23 -0.26 18.10
CA SER A 106 -14.61 -0.20 17.56
C SER A 106 -14.70 0.54 16.23
N GLU A 107 -13.83 1.54 16.00
CA GLU A 107 -13.78 2.35 14.79
C GLU A 107 -12.92 1.72 13.69
N LYS A 108 -11.95 0.88 14.08
CA LYS A 108 -11.07 0.13 13.19
C LYS A 108 -11.12 -1.37 13.53
N PRO A 109 -12.20 -2.06 13.14
CA PRO A 109 -12.33 -3.50 13.37
C PRO A 109 -11.44 -4.31 12.42
N VAL A 110 -11.30 -5.60 12.70
CA VAL A 110 -10.73 -6.56 11.73
C VAL A 110 -11.46 -6.47 10.39
N GLY A 111 -10.68 -6.53 9.30
CA GLY A 111 -11.11 -6.27 7.93
C GLY A 111 -10.76 -4.86 7.44
N THR A 112 -10.44 -3.92 8.33
CA THR A 112 -10.07 -2.56 7.92
C THR A 112 -8.79 -2.57 7.08
N PHE A 113 -8.83 -1.93 5.92
CA PHE A 113 -7.73 -1.84 4.98
C PHE A 113 -7.60 -0.40 4.46
N PHE A 114 -6.38 0.03 4.20
CA PHE A 114 -6.08 1.37 3.72
C PHE A 114 -5.20 1.27 2.47
N ILE A 115 -5.50 2.09 1.46
CA ILE A 115 -4.73 2.15 0.21
C ILE A 115 -4.49 3.62 -0.14
N GLN A 116 -3.24 4.03 -0.27
CA GLN A 116 -2.89 5.39 -0.65
C GLN A 116 -2.22 5.42 -2.02
N PHE A 117 -2.55 6.43 -2.81
CA PHE A 117 -1.94 6.69 -4.10
C PHE A 117 -1.21 8.02 -4.09
N TYR A 118 0.06 8.01 -4.45
CA TYR A 118 0.80 9.24 -4.70
C TYR A 118 1.23 9.31 -6.16
N THR A 119 0.93 10.42 -6.82
CA THR A 119 1.40 10.71 -8.18
C THR A 119 2.16 12.03 -8.23
N LYS A 120 3.08 12.18 -9.19
CA LYS A 120 3.93 13.39 -9.31
C LYS A 120 3.14 14.71 -9.36
N THR A 121 1.90 14.70 -9.83
CA THR A 121 1.05 15.91 -10.00
C THR A 121 -0.10 15.99 -9.00
N LYS A 122 -0.44 14.91 -8.29
CA LYS A 122 -1.60 14.87 -7.39
C LYS A 122 -1.43 13.82 -6.28
N TYR A 123 -1.67 14.23 -5.04
CA TYR A 123 -1.91 13.30 -3.93
C TYR A 123 -3.39 12.88 -3.98
N ILE A 124 -3.68 11.58 -4.12
CA ILE A 124 -5.04 11.06 -4.04
C ILE A 124 -5.09 10.08 -2.88
N ILE A 125 -5.78 10.49 -1.82
CA ILE A 125 -6.02 9.68 -0.64
C ILE A 125 -7.33 8.92 -0.88
N THR A 126 -7.34 7.62 -0.62
CA THR A 126 -8.57 6.82 -0.76
C THR A 126 -8.66 5.80 0.36
N ASP A 127 -9.52 6.08 1.33
CA ASP A 127 -9.83 5.10 2.36
C ASP A 127 -10.78 4.04 1.83
N VAL A 128 -10.38 2.77 1.93
CA VAL A 128 -11.22 1.64 1.55
C VAL A 128 -11.43 0.77 2.78
N CYS A 129 -12.35 1.19 3.66
CA CYS A 129 -12.83 0.32 4.72
C CYS A 129 -13.57 -0.87 4.10
N VAL A 130 -12.89 -2.00 3.93
CA VAL A 130 -13.52 -3.26 3.55
C VAL A 130 -14.10 -3.87 4.83
N LYS A 131 -15.27 -3.40 5.26
CA LYS A 131 -16.03 -4.14 6.28
C LYS A 131 -16.27 -5.53 5.72
N GLU A 132 -15.78 -6.56 6.40
CA GLU A 132 -16.07 -7.94 6.01
C GLU A 132 -17.59 -8.08 5.83
N ARG A 133 -18.01 -8.52 4.64
CA ARG A 133 -19.21 -9.35 4.58
C ARG A 133 -18.85 -10.56 5.44
N LYS A 134 -19.43 -10.64 6.64
CA LYS A 134 -19.30 -11.80 7.54
C LYS A 134 -19.20 -13.06 6.67
N GLN A 135 -18.04 -13.70 6.66
CA GLN A 135 -17.94 -15.02 6.08
C GLN A 135 -18.94 -15.87 6.86
N LYS A 136 -20.03 -16.26 6.19
CA LYS A 136 -20.90 -17.30 6.73
C LYS A 136 -20.05 -18.56 6.75
N ASN A 137 -19.64 -18.97 7.94
CA ASN A 137 -19.21 -20.33 8.21
C ASN A 137 -20.29 -21.31 7.73
#